data_AF-K2D1C2-F1
#
_entry.id   AF-K2D1C2-F1
#
_cell.length_a   1.000
_cell.length_b   1.000
_cell.length_c   1.000
_cell.angle_alpha   90.00
_cell.angle_beta   90.00
_cell.angle_gamma   90.00
#
_symmetry.space_group_name_H-M   'P 1'
#
loop_
_entity.id
_entity.type
_entity.pdbx_description
1 polymer ?
#
loop_
_entity_poly.entity_id
_entity_poly.type
_entity_poly.pdbx_seq_one_letter_code
_entity_poly.pdbx_strand_id
1 'polypeptide(L)'
;MHYIWGAVNRQFSRLCVGEALQWAVIEWAINQNCKKYDLEGISSKQNSGVDKFKKKFGGEVIVCSGIQIYPIYKGFGVFAGIIKLYCAMRSKF
;
A
#
# COMPACT_ATOMS: atom_id res chain seq x y z
N MET A 1 13.82 -2.26 2.69
CA MET A 1 13.45 -3.49 3.40
C MET A 1 11.98 -3.40 3.78
N HIS A 2 11.17 -4.42 3.44
CA HIS A 2 9.74 -4.47 3.72
C HIS A 2 9.44 -5.49 4.81
N TYR A 3 8.72 -5.08 5.86
CA TYR A 3 8.28 -5.98 6.92
C TYR A 3 6.87 -6.51 6.64
N ILE A 4 6.82 -7.65 5.95
CA ILE A 4 5.56 -8.18 5.40
C ILE A 4 4.71 -8.88 6.48
N TRP A 5 5.35 -9.74 7.28
CA TRP A 5 4.65 -10.58 8.25
C TRP A 5 5.40 -10.66 9.56
N GLY A 6 4.62 -10.80 10.64
CA GLY A 6 5.18 -10.92 11.97
C GLY A 6 4.16 -11.40 12.98
N ALA A 7 4.63 -12.24 13.90
CA ALA A 7 3.85 -12.68 15.03
C ALA A 7 4.76 -12.78 16.26
N VAL A 8 4.19 -12.53 17.43
CA VAL A 8 4.86 -12.71 18.71
C VAL A 8 3.93 -13.44 19.66
N ASN A 9 4.49 -14.33 20.48
CA ASN A 9 3.70 -14.97 21.53
C ASN A 9 3.41 -13.96 22.64
N ARG A 10 2.12 -13.66 22.85
CA ARG A 10 1.64 -12.68 23.85
C ARG A 10 1.98 -13.05 25.29
N GLN A 11 2.21 -14.33 25.60
CA GLN A 11 2.66 -14.77 26.92
C GLN A 11 3.96 -14.06 27.36
N PHE A 12 4.80 -13.66 26.40
CA PHE A 12 6.07 -12.98 26.65
C PHE A 12 6.02 -11.47 26.35
N SER A 13 4.83 -10.87 26.30
CA SER A 13 4.65 -9.44 25.97
C SER A 13 5.44 -8.47 26.85
N ARG A 14 5.70 -8.82 28.12
CA ARG A 14 6.51 -8.02 29.05
C ARG A 14 7.99 -7.95 28.69
N LEU A 15 8.47 -8.86 27.85
CA LEU A 15 9.86 -8.93 27.41
C LEU A 15 10.13 -8.07 26.16
N CYS A 16 9.13 -7.34 25.65
CA CYS A 16 9.28 -6.49 24.46
C CYS A 16 9.86 -7.23 23.24
N VAL A 17 9.48 -8.51 23.07
CA VAL A 17 10.01 -9.40 22.01
C VAL A 17 9.79 -8.82 20.62
N GLY A 18 8.65 -8.13 20.42
CA GLY A 18 8.33 -7.48 19.16
C GLY A 18 9.31 -6.35 18.85
N GLU A 19 9.59 -5.48 19.82
CA GLU A 19 10.56 -4.39 19.69
C GLU A 19 11.98 -4.92 19.43
N ALA A 20 12.41 -5.97 20.15
CA ALA A 20 13.72 -6.59 19.95
C ALA A 20 13.87 -7.19 18.54
N LEU A 21 12.84 -7.87 18.03
CA LEU A 21 12.82 -8.41 16.68
C LEU A 21 12.92 -7.29 15.63
N GLN A 22 12.18 -6.19 15.81
CA GLN A 22 12.25 -5.05 14.90
C GLN A 22 13.64 -4.40 14.87
N TRP A 23 14.29 -4.29 16.03
CA TRP A 23 15.67 -3.78 16.12
C TRP A 23 16.64 -4.64 15.31
N ALA A 24 16.60 -5.95 15.49
CA ALA A 24 17.46 -6.88 14.74
C ALA A 24 17.23 -6.81 13.22
N VAL A 25 15.98 -6.61 12.77
CA VAL A 25 15.66 -6.43 11.34
C VAL A 25 16.24 -5.12 10.81
N ILE A 26 16.20 -4.05 11.59
CA ILE A 26 16.80 -2.75 11.21
C ILE A 26 18.32 -2.88 11.09
N GLU A 27 18.99 -3.52 12.05
CA GLU A 27 20.43 -3.78 11.99
C GLU A 27 20.81 -4.60 10.75
N TRP A 28 20.04 -5.65 10.47
CA TRP A 28 20.22 -6.44 9.26
C TRP A 28 20.02 -5.60 7.99
N ALA A 29 18.97 -4.77 7.93
CA ALA A 29 18.70 -3.91 6.78
C ALA A 29 19.85 -2.92 6.52
N ILE A 30 20.43 -2.34 7.59
CA ILE A 30 21.61 -1.47 7.49
C ILE A 30 22.79 -2.23 6.89
N ASN A 31 23.05 -3.46 7.34
CA ASN A 31 24.11 -4.32 6.79
C ASN A 31 23.90 -4.67 5.32
N GLN A 32 22.64 -4.72 4.87
CA GLN A 32 22.29 -4.89 3.45
C GLN A 32 22.30 -3.58 2.65
N ASN A 33 22.87 -2.49 3.20
CA ASN A 33 22.86 -1.16 2.60
C ASN A 33 21.46 -0.61 2.27
N CYS A 34 20.42 -1.08 2.96
CA CYS A 34 19.07 -0.53 2.80
C CYS A 34 19.00 0.88 3.39
N LYS A 35 18.35 1.80 2.68
CA LYS A 35 18.13 3.18 3.14
C LYS A 35 16.75 3.41 3.76
N LYS A 36 15.81 2.50 3.52
CA LYS A 36 14.42 2.60 3.98
C LYS A 36 13.96 1.27 4.58
N TYR A 37 13.25 1.39 5.70
CA TYR A 37 12.57 0.29 6.37
C TYR A 37 11.08 0.60 6.39
N ASP A 38 10.30 -0.21 5.67
CA ASP A 38 8.86 -0.04 5.53
C ASP A 38 8.13 -1.01 6.45
N LEU A 39 7.31 -0.45 7.34
CA LEU A 39 6.48 -1.17 8.28
C LEU A 39 5.08 -1.46 7.72
N GLU A 40 4.77 -1.06 6.49
CA GLU A 40 3.47 -1.21 5.84
C GLU A 40 2.35 -0.38 6.50
N GLY A 41 1.13 -0.51 5.98
CA GLY A 41 -0.03 0.29 6.36
C GLY A 41 -0.40 0.30 7.85
N ILE A 42 -0.97 1.41 8.30
CA ILE A 42 -1.53 1.61 9.64
C ILE A 42 -3.05 1.76 9.57
N SER A 43 -3.76 1.34 10.61
CA SER A 43 -5.21 1.52 10.74
C SER A 43 -5.58 1.77 12.20
N SER A 44 -5.93 3.02 12.52
CA SER A 44 -6.31 3.43 13.88
C SER A 44 -7.63 2.81 14.34
N LYS A 45 -8.54 2.48 13.40
CA LYS A 45 -9.87 1.93 13.69
C LYS A 45 -9.87 0.41 13.84
N GLN A 46 -9.19 -0.32 12.95
CA GLN A 46 -9.24 -1.78 12.94
C GLN A 46 -8.13 -2.40 13.79
N ASN A 47 -6.92 -1.82 13.75
CA ASN A 47 -5.72 -2.40 14.35
C ASN A 47 -4.93 -1.35 15.17
N SER A 48 -5.62 -0.71 16.10
CA SER A 48 -5.06 0.40 16.91
C SER A 48 -3.79 0.01 17.69
N GLY A 49 -3.68 -1.24 18.13
CA GLY A 49 -2.47 -1.74 18.82
C GLY A 49 -1.25 -1.80 17.91
N VAL A 50 -1.44 -2.23 16.65
CA VAL A 50 -0.36 -2.28 15.64
C VAL A 50 0.05 -0.87 15.23
N ASP A 51 -0.91 0.05 15.06
CA ASP A 51 -0.63 1.47 14.80
C ASP A 51 0.23 2.08 15.93
N LYS A 52 -0.19 1.93 17.19
CA LYS A 52 0.57 2.41 18.36
C LYS A 52 1.96 1.79 18.45
N PHE A 53 2.10 0.49 18.14
CA PHE A 53 3.39 -0.19 18.11
C PHE A 53 4.32 0.42 17.05
N LYS A 54 3.85 0.58 15.81
CA LYS A 54 4.64 1.14 14.70
C LYS A 54 5.09 2.58 14.98
N LYS A 55 4.25 3.39 15.63
CA LYS A 55 4.58 4.78 16.01
C LYS A 55 5.76 4.90 16.99
N LYS A 56 6.11 3.83 17.72
CA LYS A 56 7.25 3.85 18.66
C LYS A 56 8.61 3.96 17.96
N PHE A 57 8.71 3.57 16.69
CA PHE A 57 10.00 3.46 15.98
C PHE A 57 10.50 4.77 15.36
N GLY A 58 9.78 5.90 15.55
CA GLY A 58 10.24 7.22 15.11
C GLY A 58 10.25 7.45 13.59
N GLY A 59 9.61 6.57 12.81
CA GLY A 59 9.45 6.74 11.37
C GLY A 59 8.35 7.73 10.98
N GLU A 60 8.24 8.00 9.68
CA GLU A 60 7.24 8.90 9.10
C GLU A 60 6.06 8.13 8.50
N VAL A 61 4.86 8.70 8.58
CA VAL A 61 3.67 8.15 7.92
C VAL A 61 3.55 8.75 6.53
N ILE A 62 3.71 7.91 5.51
CA ILE A 62 3.57 8.32 4.11
C ILE A 62 2.13 8.05 3.65
N VAL A 63 1.45 9.10 3.18
CA VAL A 63 0.10 8.99 2.60
C VAL A 63 0.23 8.72 1.10
N CYS A 64 -0.10 7.51 0.68
CA CYS A 64 -0.12 7.14 -0.73
C CYS A 64 -1.47 7.52 -1.36
N SER A 65 -1.46 7.91 -2.64
CA SER A 65 -2.68 8.02 -3.41
C SER A 65 -3.38 6.66 -3.44
N GLY A 66 -4.66 6.65 -3.05
CA GLY A 66 -5.47 5.45 -3.04
C GLY A 66 -5.77 4.92 -4.44
N ILE A 67 -6.71 3.98 -4.52
CA ILE A 67 -7.13 3.40 -5.78
C ILE A 67 -7.79 4.46 -6.65
N GLN A 68 -7.25 4.67 -7.85
CA GLN A 68 -7.88 5.47 -8.89
C GLN A 68 -8.66 4.55 -9.83
N ILE A 69 -9.97 4.75 -9.94
CA ILE A 69 -10.86 3.94 -10.78
C ILE A 69 -11.27 4.77 -11.99
N TYR A 70 -10.92 4.29 -13.18
CA TYR A 70 -11.28 4.91 -14.45
C TYR A 70 -12.37 4.07 -15.14
N PRO A 71 -13.64 4.52 -15.14
CA PRO A 71 -14.72 3.79 -15.78
C PRO A 71 -14.62 3.88 -17.31
N ILE A 72 -14.31 2.75 -17.96
CA ILE A 72 -14.08 2.66 -19.40
C ILE A 72 -15.38 2.89 -20.22
N TYR A 73 -16.56 2.72 -19.61
CA TYR A 73 -17.85 2.87 -20.31
C TYR A 73 -18.34 4.32 -20.47
N LYS A 74 -17.76 5.28 -19.72
CA LYS A 74 -18.10 6.70 -19.88
C LYS A 74 -17.36 7.25 -21.11
N GLY A 75 -18.07 7.32 -22.24
CA GLY A 75 -17.54 7.82 -23.53
C GLY A 75 -17.66 6.83 -24.68
N PHE A 76 -17.93 5.55 -24.38
CA PHE A 76 -18.14 4.52 -25.41
C PHE A 76 -19.31 4.86 -26.35
N GLY A 77 -20.38 5.47 -25.83
CA GLY A 77 -21.52 5.93 -26.64
C GLY A 77 -21.14 7.02 -27.64
N VAL A 78 -20.28 7.97 -27.26
CA VAL A 78 -19.80 9.04 -28.15
C VAL A 78 -18.86 8.46 -29.20
N PHE A 79 -17.92 7.62 -28.80
CA PHE A 79 -16.98 6.96 -29.69
C PHE A 79 -17.69 6.04 -30.70
N ALA A 80 -18.66 5.23 -30.23
CA ALA A 80 -19.50 4.40 -31.08
C ALA A 80 -20.38 5.25 -32.02
N GLY A 81 -20.88 6.41 -31.57
CA GLY A 81 -21.61 7.37 -32.39
C GLY A 81 -20.77 7.91 -33.55
N ILE A 82 -19.53 8.32 -33.27
CA ILE A 82 -18.58 8.82 -34.28
C ILE A 82 -18.22 7.72 -35.29
N ILE A 83 -17.94 6.50 -34.82
CA ILE A 83 -17.67 5.35 -35.70
C ILE A 83 -18.87 5.03 -36.60
N LYS A 84 -20.08 5.00 -36.04
CA LYS A 84 -21.30 4.77 -36.84
C LYS A 84 -21.49 5.84 -37.92
N LEU A 85 -21.28 7.10 -37.58
CA LEU A 85 -21.36 8.21 -38.54
C LEU A 85 -20.31 8.05 -39.65
N TYR A 86 -19.06 7.76 -39.29
CA TYR A 86 -17.97 7.52 -40.23
C TYR A 86 -18.28 6.35 -41.19
N CYS A 87 -18.74 5.21 -40.66
CA CYS A 87 -19.12 4.05 -41.48
C CYS A 87 -20.30 4.36 -42.42
N ALA A 88 -21.30 5.13 -41.95
CA ALA A 88 -22.45 5.54 -42.77
C ALA A 88 -22.08 6.53 -43.89
N MET A 89 -21.10 7.41 -43.67
CA MET A 89 -20.58 8.29 -44.71
C MET A 89 -19.74 7.52 -45.73
N ARG A 90 -18.95 6.53 -45.29
CA ARG A 90 -18.14 5.68 -46.17
C ARG A 90 -18.95 4.79 -47.10
N SER A 91 -20.13 4.29 -46.69
CA SER A 91 -20.94 3.42 -47.55
C SER A 91 -21.70 4.17 -48.66
N LYS A 92 -21.61 5.50 -48.70
CA LYS A 92 -22.27 6.36 -49.69
C LYS A 92 -21.33 6.86 -50.79
N PHE A 93 -20.06 6.45 -50.78
CA PHE A 93 -19.07 6.70 -51.82
C PHE A 93 -18.54 5.39 -52.41
#